data_AF-A0A8T0MM66-F1
#
_entry.id   AF-A0A8T0MM66-F1
#
_cell.length_a   1.000
_cell.length_b   1.000
_cell.length_c   1.000
_cell.angle_alpha   90.00
_cell.angle_beta   90.00
_cell.angle_gamma   90.00
#
_symmetry.space_group_name_H-M   'P 1'
#
loop_
_entity.id
_entity.type
_entity.pdbx_description
1 polymer ?
#
loop_
_entity_poly.entity_id
_entity_poly.type
_entity_poly.pdbx_seq_one_letter_code
_entity_poly.pdbx_strand_id
1 'polypeptide(L)'
;MRPSSRPRPRAHPPGSRTGRPTSAIPPAGPPTAGSSSISSVPKFQSRRCSCAYALPARLSSQSVTLAVKELKVPLPTPYLAGRTAADFLGGANFALGGATALDPAFLASRGIRSAVPVSLSNETNWFHNVLQLLSSSGYEQRKITSRSVFLVGEIGVNDYFLALMSNKSIDVAESLVPHIIGTIRSALTDMIGAGARTVVVTGMLPLGCEPKLLAMFPSGPSNYDPASGCDERFNELAVRHNRALKRVLWELRLRYPGRSLLYADVYHPIYRAVASPARYGFGNKPLAACCGGGGGPNNFNYTAFCGTPKSTTCADPSKYISWDGIHLTEAANRFIARSMLRGVLLPVAEPGFQQQA
;
A
#
# COMPACT_ATOMS: atom_id res chain seq x y z
N MET A 1 35.53 -23.74 43.55
CA MET A 1 36.72 -24.40 42.96
C MET A 1 36.73 -24.16 41.46
N ARG A 2 37.71 -23.41 40.95
CA ARG A 2 38.18 -23.42 39.54
C ARG A 2 39.12 -24.64 39.37
N PRO A 3 39.60 -25.06 38.16
CA PRO A 3 39.89 -24.24 36.96
C PRO A 3 39.51 -24.89 35.57
N SER A 4 39.26 -24.08 34.52
CA SER A 4 40.16 -23.73 33.38
C SER A 4 40.56 -24.93 32.48
N SER A 5 40.29 -24.94 31.17
CA SER A 5 41.12 -24.20 30.19
C SER A 5 40.60 -24.32 28.74
N ARG A 6 40.77 -23.25 27.94
CA ARG A 6 40.80 -23.26 26.45
C ARG A 6 42.24 -23.49 25.98
N PRO A 7 42.46 -23.88 24.71
CA PRO A 7 42.89 -22.87 23.71
C PRO A 7 42.40 -23.10 22.25
N ARG A 8 42.35 -21.99 21.47
CA ARG A 8 42.39 -21.93 19.98
C ARG A 8 43.89 -21.76 19.52
N PRO A 9 44.22 -21.43 18.25
CA PRO A 9 44.09 -22.14 16.96
C PRO A 9 45.48 -22.30 16.27
N ARG A 10 45.59 -22.99 15.11
CA ARG A 10 46.75 -22.83 14.18
C ARG A 10 46.34 -22.90 12.71
N ALA A 11 47.04 -22.10 11.90
CA ALA A 11 46.89 -21.89 10.47
C ALA A 11 48.00 -22.60 9.65
N HIS A 12 47.65 -23.02 8.40
CA HIS A 12 48.38 -23.10 7.08
C HIS A 12 49.90 -23.39 6.97
N PRO A 13 50.50 -23.71 5.78
CA PRO A 13 50.09 -24.32 4.47
C PRO A 13 51.19 -25.36 3.97
N PRO A 14 51.66 -25.51 2.68
CA PRO A 14 51.11 -25.50 1.28
C PRO A 14 51.52 -26.74 0.38
N GLY A 15 51.02 -26.81 -0.87
CA GLY A 15 51.60 -27.53 -2.06
C GLY A 15 50.82 -28.77 -2.54
N SER A 16 50.65 -29.15 -3.83
CA SER A 16 51.16 -28.72 -5.15
C SER A 16 50.43 -29.48 -6.30
N ARG A 17 50.19 -28.79 -7.45
CA ARG A 17 50.11 -29.17 -8.91
C ARG A 17 49.65 -30.58 -9.34
N THR A 18 48.79 -30.77 -10.35
CA THR A 18 48.95 -30.59 -11.84
C THR A 18 47.54 -30.58 -12.49
N GLY A 19 47.19 -29.89 -13.59
CA GLY A 19 47.62 -30.01 -15.01
C GLY A 19 46.43 -29.58 -15.92
N ARG A 20 46.71 -28.88 -17.02
CA ARG A 20 45.74 -28.25 -17.97
C ARG A 20 45.59 -29.13 -19.24
N PRO A 21 44.58 -28.91 -20.11
CA PRO A 21 44.91 -28.16 -21.33
C PRO A 21 43.82 -27.18 -21.83
N THR A 22 44.27 -26.22 -22.63
CA THR A 22 43.55 -25.11 -23.29
C THR A 22 43.27 -25.40 -24.75
N SER A 23 42.16 -24.89 -25.29
CA SER A 23 41.99 -24.65 -26.74
C SER A 23 41.86 -23.14 -27.01
N ALA A 24 42.47 -22.71 -28.10
CA ALA A 24 42.57 -21.33 -28.56
C ALA A 24 41.58 -21.07 -29.73
N ILE A 25 41.10 -19.83 -29.84
CA ILE A 25 40.28 -19.31 -30.94
C ILE A 25 41.05 -18.10 -31.53
N PRO A 26 41.17 -17.97 -32.87
CA PRO A 26 41.94 -16.88 -33.50
C PRO A 26 41.13 -15.58 -33.66
N PRO A 27 41.79 -14.42 -33.86
CA PRO A 27 41.14 -13.11 -33.98
C PRO A 27 40.76 -12.77 -35.43
N ALA A 28 39.65 -12.05 -35.61
CA ALA A 28 39.25 -11.43 -36.88
C ALA A 28 39.53 -9.91 -36.85
N GLY A 29 40.19 -9.40 -37.89
CA GLY A 29 40.52 -7.98 -38.09
C GLY A 29 39.36 -7.13 -38.67
N PRO A 30 39.54 -5.80 -38.77
CA PRO A 30 38.49 -4.85 -39.16
C PRO A 30 38.46 -4.62 -40.67
N PRO A 31 37.32 -4.19 -41.26
CA PRO A 31 37.38 -2.88 -41.96
C PRO A 31 36.08 -2.05 -42.05
N THR A 32 36.33 -0.74 -42.12
CA THR A 32 35.72 0.32 -42.96
C THR A 32 34.38 0.99 -42.63
N ALA A 33 34.46 2.32 -42.68
CA ALA A 33 33.41 3.32 -42.64
C ALA A 33 32.61 3.39 -43.95
N GLY A 34 31.31 3.68 -43.83
CA GLY A 34 30.43 4.05 -44.94
C GLY A 34 29.44 5.10 -44.47
N SER A 35 29.53 6.29 -45.06
CA SER A 35 28.59 7.40 -44.91
C SER A 35 27.31 7.14 -45.70
N SER A 36 26.14 7.37 -45.11
CA SER A 36 24.93 7.73 -45.87
C SER A 36 23.92 8.41 -44.96
N SER A 37 23.52 9.60 -45.38
CA SER A 37 22.55 10.50 -44.79
C SER A 37 21.11 10.20 -45.25
N ILE A 38 20.15 10.88 -44.60
CA ILE A 38 18.80 11.22 -45.06
C ILE A 38 17.61 10.33 -44.61
N SER A 39 16.88 10.92 -43.64
CA SER A 39 15.42 10.98 -43.47
C SER A 39 14.58 9.69 -43.41
N SER A 40 13.90 9.49 -42.28
CA SER A 40 12.44 9.61 -42.20
C SER A 40 11.96 9.38 -40.76
N VAL A 41 11.25 10.38 -40.22
CA VAL A 41 10.56 10.31 -38.93
C VAL A 41 9.21 9.61 -39.15
N PRO A 42 8.88 8.50 -38.46
CA PRO A 42 7.53 7.98 -38.52
C PRO A 42 6.61 8.85 -37.65
N LYS A 43 5.66 9.51 -38.30
CA LYS A 43 4.52 10.18 -37.67
C LYS A 43 3.73 9.14 -36.87
N PHE A 44 3.66 9.31 -35.55
CA PHE A 44 2.74 8.56 -34.69
C PHE A 44 1.32 9.10 -34.92
N GLN A 45 0.58 8.44 -35.81
CA GLN A 45 -0.87 8.64 -35.94
C GLN A 45 -1.61 7.86 -34.86
N SER A 46 -2.60 8.54 -34.27
CA SER A 46 -3.54 8.04 -33.30
C SER A 46 -4.19 6.72 -33.72
N ARG A 47 -4.10 5.68 -32.89
CA ARG A 47 -5.07 4.59 -32.89
C ARG A 47 -5.54 4.32 -31.48
N ARG A 48 -6.82 4.63 -31.26
CA ARG A 48 -7.62 4.06 -30.18
C ARG A 48 -7.65 2.55 -30.39
N CYS A 49 -7.23 1.78 -29.39
CA CYS A 49 -7.61 0.38 -29.27
C CYS A 49 -8.14 0.15 -27.85
N SER A 50 -9.41 -0.23 -27.79
CA SER A 50 -10.01 -0.88 -26.62
C SER A 50 -9.69 -2.37 -26.69
N CYS A 51 -9.26 -2.95 -25.57
CA CYS A 51 -9.56 -4.32 -25.14
C CYS A 51 -9.19 -4.46 -23.65
N ALA A 52 -10.01 -5.22 -22.92
CA ALA A 52 -10.05 -5.29 -21.46
C ALA A 52 -9.85 -6.72 -20.94
N TYR A 53 -9.55 -6.82 -19.63
CA TYR A 53 -9.52 -7.99 -18.69
C TYR A 53 -8.31 -8.94 -18.78
N ALA A 54 -7.73 -9.50 -17.69
CA ALA A 54 -8.24 -9.84 -16.36
C ALA A 54 -7.21 -9.69 -15.18
N LEU A 55 -7.75 -9.66 -13.96
CA LEU A 55 -7.19 -9.45 -12.59
C LEU A 55 -6.28 -10.60 -12.05
N PRO A 56 -5.56 -10.47 -10.87
CA PRO A 56 -5.73 -9.47 -9.80
C PRO A 56 -4.42 -8.82 -9.29
N ALA A 57 -4.40 -7.48 -9.22
CA ALA A 57 -3.64 -6.78 -8.19
C ALA A 57 -4.53 -6.69 -6.94
N ARG A 58 -4.11 -7.28 -5.82
CA ARG A 58 -4.94 -7.48 -4.62
C ARG A 58 -5.23 -6.16 -3.87
N LEU A 59 -6.47 -5.73 -4.03
CA LEU A 59 -7.47 -5.21 -3.06
C LEU A 59 -7.18 -4.02 -2.12
N SER A 60 -5.98 -3.73 -1.62
CA SER A 60 -5.75 -2.44 -0.91
C SER A 60 -5.61 -1.25 -1.88
N SER A 61 -5.30 -1.54 -3.15
CA SER A 61 -5.11 -0.57 -4.24
C SER A 61 -6.36 -0.36 -5.11
N GLN A 62 -7.51 -0.95 -4.78
CA GLN A 62 -8.71 -0.84 -5.64
C GLN A 62 -9.35 0.54 -5.59
N SER A 63 -9.42 1.19 -4.43
CA SER A 63 -9.89 2.58 -4.31
C SER A 63 -9.00 3.53 -5.13
N VAL A 64 -7.68 3.34 -5.08
CA VAL A 64 -6.69 4.07 -5.90
C VAL A 64 -6.88 3.79 -7.40
N THR A 65 -7.05 2.53 -7.79
CA THR A 65 -7.32 2.11 -9.17
C THR A 65 -8.62 2.73 -9.70
N LEU A 66 -9.66 2.78 -8.88
CA LEU A 66 -10.93 3.40 -9.24
C LEU A 66 -10.83 4.92 -9.26
N ALA A 67 -10.06 5.55 -8.37
CA ALA A 67 -9.79 6.98 -8.43
C ALA A 67 -9.08 7.36 -9.74
N VAL A 68 -8.08 6.57 -10.15
CA VAL A 68 -7.40 6.70 -11.45
C VAL A 68 -8.38 6.57 -12.62
N LYS A 69 -9.29 5.60 -12.57
CA LYS A 69 -10.35 5.43 -13.59
C LYS A 69 -11.33 6.60 -13.63
N GLU A 70 -11.75 7.11 -12.47
CA GLU A 70 -12.63 8.29 -12.35
C GLU A 70 -11.92 9.57 -12.87
N LEU A 71 -10.59 9.67 -12.69
CA LEU A 71 -9.73 10.71 -13.29
C LEU A 71 -9.46 10.50 -14.79
N LYS A 72 -9.92 9.39 -15.38
CA LYS A 72 -9.73 9.01 -16.80
C LYS A 72 -8.26 8.98 -17.23
N VAL A 73 -7.35 8.59 -16.32
CA VAL A 73 -5.93 8.36 -16.64
C VAL A 73 -5.62 6.86 -16.73
N PRO A 74 -4.58 6.43 -17.47
CA PRO A 74 -4.22 5.03 -17.58
C PRO A 74 -3.95 4.38 -16.22
N LEU A 75 -4.25 3.08 -16.11
CA LEU A 75 -3.90 2.34 -14.91
C LEU A 75 -2.38 2.23 -14.78
N PRO A 76 -1.83 2.49 -13.58
CA PRO A 76 -0.39 2.36 -13.36
C PRO A 76 0.02 0.88 -13.45
N THR A 77 1.19 0.63 -14.05
CA THR A 77 1.76 -0.71 -14.18
C THR A 77 2.21 -1.22 -12.82
N PRO A 78 1.76 -2.41 -12.36
CA PRO A 78 2.31 -3.03 -11.16
C PRO A 78 3.84 -3.17 -11.26
N TYR A 79 4.57 -2.71 -10.24
CA TYR A 79 6.04 -2.64 -10.28
C TYR A 79 6.69 -3.98 -10.66
N LEU A 80 6.23 -5.08 -10.07
CA LEU A 80 6.77 -6.42 -10.33
C LEU A 80 6.41 -6.98 -11.72
N ALA A 81 5.47 -6.36 -12.44
CA ALA A 81 5.09 -6.75 -13.79
C ALA A 81 5.86 -5.97 -14.87
N GLY A 82 6.27 -4.73 -14.60
CA GLY A 82 7.06 -3.92 -15.55
C GLY A 82 8.53 -4.34 -15.60
N ARG A 83 9.19 -4.05 -16.74
CA ARG A 83 10.60 -4.41 -16.98
C ARG A 83 11.42 -3.27 -17.59
N THR A 84 10.78 -2.42 -18.37
CA THR A 84 11.42 -1.36 -19.16
C THR A 84 10.90 0.02 -18.77
N ALA A 85 11.62 1.08 -19.16
CA ALA A 85 11.16 2.46 -18.96
C ALA A 85 9.77 2.69 -19.60
N ALA A 86 9.52 2.09 -20.77
CA ALA A 86 8.27 2.21 -21.51
C ALA A 86 7.07 1.68 -20.70
N ASP A 87 7.24 0.61 -19.94
CA ASP A 87 6.18 0.02 -19.12
C ASP A 87 5.69 0.96 -18.02
N PHE A 88 6.51 1.93 -17.60
CA PHE A 88 6.22 2.84 -16.49
C PHE A 88 5.92 4.28 -16.93
N LEU A 89 5.93 4.59 -18.23
CA LEU A 89 5.62 5.93 -18.74
C LEU A 89 4.19 6.38 -18.37
N GLY A 90 3.25 5.43 -18.27
CA GLY A 90 1.86 5.67 -17.85
C GLY A 90 1.63 5.69 -16.33
N GLY A 91 2.68 5.46 -15.54
CA GLY A 91 2.62 5.33 -14.08
C GLY A 91 3.02 3.95 -13.58
N ALA A 92 3.32 3.88 -12.28
CA ALA A 92 3.75 2.67 -11.60
C ALA A 92 2.94 2.47 -10.30
N ASN A 93 2.58 1.22 -10.00
CA ASN A 93 1.92 0.83 -8.77
C ASN A 93 2.88 0.01 -7.92
N PHE A 94 3.32 0.60 -6.81
CA PHE A 94 4.27 -0.01 -5.88
C PHE A 94 3.59 -0.82 -4.78
N ALA A 95 2.27 -0.71 -4.61
CA ALA A 95 1.55 -1.36 -3.53
C ALA A 95 1.62 -2.89 -3.66
N LEU A 96 1.97 -3.56 -2.57
CA LEU A 96 1.95 -5.01 -2.48
C LEU A 96 1.00 -5.51 -1.37
N GLY A 97 0.14 -6.47 -1.72
CA GLY A 97 -0.83 -7.03 -0.78
C GLY A 97 -0.14 -7.68 0.42
N GLY A 98 -0.50 -7.21 1.62
CA GLY A 98 0.11 -7.65 2.89
C GLY A 98 1.40 -6.93 3.27
N ALA A 99 1.88 -5.98 2.46
CA ALA A 99 3.03 -5.15 2.82
C ALA A 99 2.75 -4.32 4.08
N THR A 100 3.75 -4.21 4.93
CA THR A 100 3.68 -3.47 6.20
C THR A 100 4.27 -2.08 6.05
N ALA A 101 3.93 -1.16 6.93
CA ALA A 101 4.67 0.09 7.04
C ALA A 101 6.08 -0.19 7.57
N LEU A 102 6.16 -1.01 8.62
CA LEU A 102 7.39 -1.33 9.34
C LEU A 102 8.13 -2.49 8.69
N ASP A 103 9.45 -2.49 8.76
CA ASP A 103 10.24 -3.58 8.22
C ASP A 103 9.98 -4.90 8.97
N PRO A 104 9.98 -6.06 8.26
CA PRO A 104 9.78 -7.36 8.90
C PRO A 104 10.74 -7.64 10.06
N ALA A 105 11.97 -7.13 9.99
CA ALA A 105 12.95 -7.25 11.07
C ALA A 105 12.54 -6.48 12.35
N PHE A 106 11.96 -5.28 12.20
CA PHE A 106 11.42 -4.53 13.33
C PHE A 106 10.22 -5.25 13.95
N LEU A 107 9.31 -5.75 13.12
CA LEU A 107 8.15 -6.51 13.61
C LEU A 107 8.59 -7.79 14.34
N ALA A 108 9.58 -8.51 13.80
CA ALA A 108 10.14 -9.71 14.42
C ALA A 108 10.75 -9.42 15.80
N SER A 109 11.42 -8.27 15.99
CA SER A 109 11.97 -7.89 17.30
C SER A 109 10.88 -7.59 18.35
N ARG A 110 9.65 -7.29 17.90
CA ARG A 110 8.44 -7.19 18.74
C ARG A 110 7.67 -8.50 18.88
N GLY A 111 8.21 -9.61 18.35
CA GLY A 111 7.55 -10.91 18.33
C GLY A 111 6.31 -10.94 17.44
N ILE A 112 6.28 -10.12 16.39
CA ILE A 112 5.22 -10.06 15.38
C ILE A 112 5.77 -10.67 14.10
N ARG A 113 5.11 -11.69 13.55
CA ARG A 113 5.58 -12.38 12.34
C ARG A 113 4.83 -11.84 11.13
N SER A 114 5.55 -11.43 10.09
CA SER A 114 4.98 -11.16 8.77
C SER A 114 5.30 -12.32 7.82
N ALA A 115 4.29 -12.80 7.10
CA ALA A 115 4.48 -13.75 6.00
C ALA A 115 4.94 -13.07 4.70
N VAL A 116 4.79 -11.75 4.62
CA VAL A 116 5.15 -10.94 3.45
C VAL A 116 6.46 -10.20 3.75
N PRO A 117 7.55 -10.46 3.01
CA PRO A 117 8.86 -9.85 3.25
C PRO A 117 9.00 -8.49 2.58
N VAL A 118 7.93 -7.70 2.57
CA VAL A 118 7.85 -6.40 1.88
C VAL A 118 7.27 -5.37 2.84
N SER A 119 7.93 -4.23 2.94
CA SER A 119 7.46 -3.05 3.68
C SER A 119 7.43 -1.80 2.79
N LEU A 120 6.95 -0.69 3.35
CA LEU A 120 6.98 0.63 2.72
C LEU A 120 8.41 1.05 2.31
N SER A 121 9.45 0.56 3.00
CA SER A 121 10.84 0.83 2.60
C SER A 121 11.17 0.16 1.25
N ASN A 122 10.71 -1.07 1.04
CA ASN A 122 10.83 -1.75 -0.26
C ASN A 122 10.08 -1.00 -1.35
N GLU A 123 8.85 -0.56 -1.10
CA GLU A 123 8.04 0.19 -2.06
C GLU A 123 8.68 1.54 -2.42
N THR A 124 9.30 2.22 -1.44
CA THR A 124 10.06 3.46 -1.67
C THR A 124 11.33 3.21 -2.50
N ASN A 125 12.03 2.10 -2.26
CA ASN A 125 13.17 1.71 -3.10
C ASN A 125 12.73 1.39 -4.55
N TRP A 126 11.59 0.73 -4.72
CA TRP A 126 11.02 0.46 -6.05
C TRP A 126 10.66 1.74 -6.80
N PHE A 127 10.14 2.74 -6.10
CA PHE A 127 9.94 4.08 -6.66
C PHE A 127 11.23 4.69 -7.18
N HIS A 128 12.32 4.66 -6.40
CA HIS A 128 13.62 5.14 -6.86
C HIS A 128 14.16 4.35 -8.05
N ASN A 129 13.99 3.03 -8.07
CA ASN A 129 14.39 2.18 -9.20
C ASN A 129 13.64 2.57 -10.48
N VAL A 130 12.34 2.85 -10.40
CA VAL A 130 11.55 3.32 -11.56
C VAL A 130 12.04 4.68 -12.04
N LEU A 131 12.32 5.63 -11.14
CA LEU A 131 12.89 6.93 -11.55
C LEU A 131 14.24 6.76 -12.27
N GLN A 132 15.10 5.89 -11.76
CA GLN A 132 16.39 5.59 -12.38
C GLN A 132 16.24 4.90 -13.74
N LEU A 133 15.24 4.03 -13.89
CA LEU A 133 14.93 3.36 -15.15
C LEU A 133 14.38 4.34 -16.20
N LEU A 134 13.58 5.32 -15.77
CA LEU A 134 12.99 6.34 -16.64
C LEU A 134 14.03 7.36 -17.12
N SER A 135 15.05 7.66 -16.31
CA SER A 135 16.12 8.59 -16.68
C SER A 135 17.34 8.46 -15.78
N SER A 136 18.54 8.57 -16.35
CA SER A 136 19.80 8.72 -15.60
C SER A 136 20.08 10.18 -15.18
N SER A 137 19.33 11.15 -15.71
CA SER A 137 19.47 12.57 -15.37
C SER A 137 18.59 12.93 -14.19
N GLY A 138 19.19 13.36 -13.08
CA GLY A 138 18.45 13.83 -11.90
C GLY A 138 17.53 15.02 -12.19
N TYR A 139 17.82 15.83 -13.23
CA TYR A 139 16.91 16.89 -13.68
C TYR A 139 15.63 16.32 -14.28
N GLU A 140 15.75 15.36 -15.21
CA GLU A 140 14.58 14.74 -15.83
C GLU A 140 13.80 13.87 -14.82
N GLN A 141 14.48 13.19 -13.89
CA GLN A 141 13.81 12.51 -12.77
C GLN A 141 12.94 13.48 -11.97
N ARG A 142 13.50 14.61 -11.50
CA ARG A 142 12.74 15.62 -10.76
C ARG A 142 11.58 16.20 -11.57
N LYS A 143 11.77 16.42 -12.88
CA LYS A 143 10.74 16.92 -13.77
C LYS A 143 9.58 15.94 -13.91
N ILE A 144 9.86 14.66 -14.11
CA ILE A 144 8.86 13.57 -14.10
C ILE A 144 8.11 13.58 -12.76
N THR A 145 8.84 13.47 -11.65
CA THR A 145 8.25 13.44 -10.29
C THR A 145 7.39 14.68 -10.02
N SER A 146 7.81 15.87 -10.47
CA SER A 146 7.07 17.12 -10.25
C SER A 146 5.76 17.23 -11.02
N ARG A 147 5.59 16.43 -12.08
CA ARG A 147 4.39 16.38 -12.92
C ARG A 147 3.48 15.19 -12.57
N SER A 148 3.95 14.29 -11.72
CA SER A 148 3.21 13.12 -11.26
C SER A 148 2.33 13.45 -10.05
N VAL A 149 1.21 12.72 -9.95
CA VAL A 149 0.38 12.66 -8.75
C VAL A 149 0.67 11.36 -8.03
N PHE A 150 0.95 11.45 -6.72
CA PHE A 150 1.23 10.30 -5.89
C PHE A 150 0.04 10.00 -4.98
N LEU A 151 -0.37 8.74 -4.92
CA LEU A 151 -1.38 8.24 -4.02
C LEU A 151 -0.68 7.29 -3.04
N VAL A 152 -0.71 7.61 -1.74
CA VAL A 152 0.00 6.88 -0.68
C VAL A 152 -1.00 6.39 0.36
N GLY A 153 -1.04 5.09 0.60
CA GLY A 153 -1.92 4.47 1.59
C GLY A 153 -2.81 3.37 1.02
N GLU A 154 -3.51 2.62 1.86
CA GLU A 154 -3.64 2.76 3.33
C GLU A 154 -2.47 2.07 4.06
N ILE A 155 -1.51 2.85 4.57
CA ILE A 155 -0.29 2.32 5.19
C ILE A 155 -0.52 2.03 6.69
N GLY A 156 -0.16 0.83 7.15
CA GLY A 156 -0.18 0.46 8.57
C GLY A 156 -1.29 -0.52 8.97
N VAL A 157 -2.31 -0.75 8.13
CA VAL A 157 -3.39 -1.71 8.40
C VAL A 157 -2.83 -3.11 8.70
N ASN A 158 -1.86 -3.55 7.88
CA ASN A 158 -1.22 -4.86 8.03
C ASN A 158 -0.42 -4.96 9.33
N ASP A 159 0.28 -3.91 9.75
CA ASP A 159 1.06 -3.88 10.99
C ASP A 159 0.16 -4.14 12.21
N TYR A 160 -1.01 -3.48 12.28
CA TYR A 160 -1.98 -3.69 13.35
C TYR A 160 -2.59 -5.08 13.29
N PHE A 161 -2.98 -5.55 12.11
CA PHE A 161 -3.51 -6.91 11.96
C PHE A 161 -2.50 -7.97 12.37
N LEU A 162 -1.24 -7.86 11.95
CA LEU A 162 -0.21 -8.82 12.32
C LEU A 162 0.10 -8.78 13.81
N ALA A 163 0.07 -7.61 14.45
CA ALA A 163 0.21 -7.50 15.91
C ALA A 163 -0.90 -8.29 16.62
N LEU A 164 -2.17 -8.01 16.31
CA LEU A 164 -3.32 -8.68 16.91
C LEU A 164 -3.31 -10.19 16.64
N MET A 165 -2.98 -10.60 15.41
CA MET A 165 -2.86 -12.01 15.01
C MET A 165 -1.68 -12.74 15.67
N SER A 166 -0.67 -12.01 16.13
CA SER A 166 0.46 -12.56 16.90
C SER A 166 0.15 -12.61 18.40
N ASN A 167 -1.13 -12.65 18.76
CA ASN A 167 -1.64 -12.66 20.14
C ASN A 167 -1.12 -11.49 20.99
N LYS A 168 -0.94 -10.32 20.36
CA LYS A 168 -0.60 -9.08 21.07
C LYS A 168 -1.88 -8.33 21.45
N SER A 169 -1.83 -7.57 22.54
CA SER A 169 -2.94 -6.70 22.94
C SER A 169 -3.12 -5.53 21.97
N ILE A 170 -4.29 -4.90 22.03
CA ILE A 170 -4.53 -3.67 21.28
C ILE A 170 -3.54 -2.56 21.67
N ASP A 171 -3.12 -2.49 22.93
CA ASP A 171 -2.11 -1.52 23.39
C ASP A 171 -0.76 -1.71 22.69
N VAL A 172 -0.39 -2.96 22.41
CA VAL A 172 0.82 -3.24 21.62
C VAL A 172 0.62 -2.77 20.18
N ALA A 173 -0.54 -2.99 19.56
CA ALA A 173 -0.84 -2.46 18.23
C ALA A 173 -0.82 -0.91 18.21
N GLU A 174 -1.39 -0.27 19.22
CA GLU A 174 -1.33 1.18 19.42
C GLU A 174 0.10 1.69 19.58
N SER A 175 0.97 0.94 20.27
CA SER A 175 2.38 1.32 20.42
C SER A 175 3.15 1.36 19.09
N LEU A 176 2.62 0.74 18.02
CA LEU A 176 3.22 0.80 16.69
C LEU A 176 2.90 2.11 15.95
N VAL A 177 1.85 2.85 16.34
CA VAL A 177 1.43 4.10 15.69
C VAL A 177 2.59 5.07 15.45
N PRO A 178 3.39 5.48 16.47
CA PRO A 178 4.48 6.43 16.23
C PRO A 178 5.54 5.92 15.26
N HIS A 179 5.81 4.61 15.26
CA HIS A 179 6.78 4.00 14.35
C HIS A 179 6.24 3.99 12.90
N ILE A 180 4.98 3.58 12.71
CA ILE A 180 4.31 3.56 11.40
C ILE A 180 4.26 4.97 10.81
N ILE A 181 3.83 5.95 11.60
CA ILE A 181 3.74 7.35 11.19
C ILE A 181 5.14 7.94 10.90
N GLY A 182 6.16 7.52 11.65
CA GLY A 182 7.55 7.84 11.37
C GLY A 182 8.01 7.32 10.00
N THR A 183 7.71 6.07 9.65
CA THR A 183 8.07 5.51 8.34
C THR A 183 7.31 6.20 7.20
N ILE A 184 6.02 6.51 7.39
CA ILE A 184 5.24 7.30 6.41
C ILE A 184 5.88 8.68 6.22
N ARG A 185 6.26 9.37 7.31
CA ARG A 185 6.95 10.67 7.24
C ARG A 185 8.23 10.59 6.41
N SER A 186 9.04 9.56 6.62
CA SER A 186 10.28 9.35 5.87
C SER A 186 10.01 9.15 4.39
N ALA A 187 9.13 8.22 4.02
CA ALA A 187 8.76 7.98 2.62
C ALA A 187 8.22 9.25 1.93
N LEU A 188 7.34 10.01 2.60
CA LEU A 188 6.84 11.28 2.07
C LEU A 188 7.96 12.32 1.89
N THR A 189 8.90 12.37 2.83
CA THR A 189 10.06 13.27 2.73
C THR A 189 10.96 12.90 1.55
N ASP A 190 11.21 11.61 1.34
CA ASP A 190 12.02 11.10 0.23
C ASP A 190 11.37 11.41 -1.12
N MET A 191 10.04 11.21 -1.23
CA MET A 191 9.28 11.57 -2.43
C MET A 191 9.33 13.07 -2.73
N ILE A 192 9.18 13.93 -1.71
CA ILE A 192 9.30 15.38 -1.86
C ILE A 192 10.73 15.76 -2.30
N GLY A 193 11.75 15.12 -1.71
CA GLY A 193 13.15 15.29 -2.09
C GLY A 193 13.42 14.88 -3.54
N ALA A 194 12.75 13.84 -4.04
CA ALA A 194 12.79 13.41 -5.43
C ALA A 194 12.01 14.32 -6.40
N GLY A 195 11.33 15.35 -5.88
CA GLY A 195 10.65 16.39 -6.66
C GLY A 195 9.12 16.30 -6.66
N ALA A 196 8.50 15.44 -5.85
CA ALA A 196 7.04 15.31 -5.79
C ALA A 196 6.38 16.62 -5.38
N ARG A 197 5.35 17.03 -6.14
CA ARG A 197 4.58 18.25 -5.87
C ARG A 197 3.16 17.98 -5.39
N THR A 198 2.56 16.87 -5.81
CA THR A 198 1.19 16.52 -5.45
C THR A 198 1.16 15.11 -4.88
N VAL A 199 0.91 15.01 -3.57
CA VAL A 199 0.82 13.73 -2.86
C VAL A 199 -0.48 13.70 -2.08
N VAL A 200 -1.34 12.72 -2.39
CA VAL A 200 -2.56 12.42 -1.64
C VAL A 200 -2.27 11.24 -0.75
N VAL A 201 -2.50 11.39 0.55
CA VAL A 201 -2.26 10.37 1.55
C VAL A 201 -3.60 9.94 2.14
N THR A 202 -3.96 8.68 1.98
CA THR A 202 -5.18 8.14 2.58
C THR A 202 -4.99 7.89 4.06
N GLY A 203 -6.03 8.20 4.84
CA GLY A 203 -6.10 7.81 6.24
C GLY A 203 -6.32 6.31 6.42
N MET A 204 -6.32 5.89 7.69
CA MET A 204 -6.78 4.59 8.15
C MET A 204 -8.31 4.51 8.06
N LEU A 205 -8.83 3.39 7.57
CA LEU A 205 -10.26 3.02 7.59
C LEU A 205 -10.76 2.77 9.03
N PRO A 206 -12.08 2.73 9.29
CA PRO A 206 -12.61 2.44 10.63
C PRO A 206 -12.42 0.95 10.95
N LEU A 207 -11.27 0.61 11.56
CA LEU A 207 -10.86 -0.77 11.81
C LEU A 207 -11.90 -1.57 12.61
N GLY A 208 -12.63 -0.92 13.52
CA GLY A 208 -13.69 -1.54 14.30
C GLY A 208 -14.90 -1.99 13.48
N CYS A 209 -15.01 -1.54 12.23
CA CYS A 209 -16.05 -1.97 11.31
C CYS A 209 -15.62 -3.16 10.42
N GLU A 210 -14.37 -3.62 10.53
CA GLU A 210 -13.89 -4.74 9.71
C GLU A 210 -14.48 -6.07 10.19
N PRO A 211 -15.18 -6.83 9.32
CA PRO A 211 -15.79 -8.10 9.72
C PRO A 211 -14.80 -9.10 10.30
N LYS A 212 -13.54 -9.08 9.84
CA LYS A 212 -12.46 -9.88 10.43
C LYS A 212 -12.24 -9.54 11.91
N LEU A 213 -12.06 -8.26 12.25
CA LEU A 213 -11.74 -7.87 13.63
C LEU A 213 -12.92 -8.16 14.56
N LEU A 214 -14.14 -7.87 14.09
CA LEU A 214 -15.38 -8.18 14.80
C LEU A 214 -15.55 -9.67 15.08
N ALA A 215 -15.29 -10.53 14.09
CA ALA A 215 -15.42 -11.98 14.23
C ALA A 215 -14.34 -12.60 15.13
N MET A 216 -13.13 -12.05 15.11
CA MET A 216 -11.98 -12.65 15.77
C MET A 216 -11.73 -12.17 17.19
N PHE A 217 -12.10 -10.93 17.47
CA PHE A 217 -11.83 -10.28 18.75
C PHE A 217 -13.13 -9.74 19.35
N PRO A 218 -14.16 -10.60 19.53
CA PRO A 218 -15.42 -10.17 20.11
C PRO A 218 -15.18 -9.60 21.51
N SER A 219 -15.95 -8.58 21.88
CA SER A 219 -15.81 -7.87 23.15
C SER A 219 -17.16 -7.68 23.83
N GLY A 220 -17.17 -7.03 24.99
CA GLY A 220 -18.41 -6.74 25.71
C GLY A 220 -19.32 -5.78 24.92
N PRO A 221 -20.67 -5.86 25.06
CA PRO A 221 -21.61 -5.02 24.32
C PRO A 221 -21.35 -3.51 24.42
N SER A 222 -20.76 -3.06 25.54
CA SER A 222 -20.40 -1.66 25.79
C SER A 222 -19.29 -1.11 24.89
N ASN A 223 -18.53 -1.96 24.19
CA ASN A 223 -17.47 -1.51 23.28
C ASN A 223 -17.98 -1.32 21.84
N TYR A 224 -19.25 -1.61 21.56
CA TYR A 224 -19.81 -1.47 20.23
C TYR A 224 -20.62 -0.19 20.13
N ASP A 225 -20.30 0.64 19.15
CA ASP A 225 -21.05 1.85 18.86
C ASP A 225 -22.50 1.48 18.48
N PRO A 226 -23.54 1.96 19.20
CA PRO A 226 -24.91 1.56 18.95
C PRO A 226 -25.43 1.90 17.55
N ALA A 227 -24.88 2.94 16.91
CA ALA A 227 -25.32 3.40 15.59
C ALA A 227 -24.76 2.53 14.44
N SER A 228 -23.51 2.09 14.54
CA SER A 228 -22.82 1.37 13.48
C SER A 228 -22.59 -0.11 13.77
N GLY A 229 -22.58 -0.53 15.04
CA GLY A 229 -22.16 -1.85 15.48
C GLY A 229 -20.65 -2.10 15.38
N CYS A 230 -19.85 -1.06 15.12
CA CYS A 230 -18.40 -1.17 15.06
C CYS A 230 -17.77 -1.20 16.46
N ASP A 231 -16.69 -1.95 16.65
CA ASP A 231 -15.96 -2.00 17.92
C ASP A 231 -15.10 -0.73 18.11
N GLU A 232 -15.43 0.05 19.12
CA GLU A 232 -14.82 1.35 19.42
C GLU A 232 -13.33 1.25 19.70
N ARG A 233 -12.85 0.17 20.33
CA ARG A 233 -11.42 0.02 20.68
C ARG A 233 -10.55 0.06 19.42
N PHE A 234 -10.96 -0.65 18.36
CA PHE A 234 -10.24 -0.65 17.10
C PHE A 234 -10.44 0.65 16.30
N ASN A 235 -11.61 1.27 16.40
CA ASN A 235 -11.84 2.59 15.80
C ASN A 235 -11.00 3.68 16.47
N GLU A 236 -10.80 3.64 17.79
CA GLU A 236 -9.91 4.55 18.52
C GLU A 236 -8.45 4.43 18.04
N LEU A 237 -7.96 3.20 17.81
CA LEU A 237 -6.65 2.97 17.19
C LEU A 237 -6.57 3.64 15.80
N ALA A 238 -7.59 3.48 14.96
CA ALA A 238 -7.64 4.11 13.64
C ALA A 238 -7.69 5.65 13.73
N VAL A 239 -8.48 6.20 14.64
CA VAL A 239 -8.58 7.64 14.90
C VAL A 239 -7.25 8.19 15.39
N ARG A 240 -6.55 7.48 16.28
CA ARG A 240 -5.21 7.87 16.76
C ARG A 240 -4.20 7.91 15.63
N HIS A 241 -4.17 6.89 14.77
CA HIS A 241 -3.35 6.88 13.56
C HIS A 241 -3.66 8.09 12.68
N ASN A 242 -4.94 8.32 12.36
CA ASN A 242 -5.38 9.41 11.50
C ASN A 242 -5.01 10.79 12.06
N ARG A 243 -5.12 10.99 13.38
CA ARG A 243 -4.71 12.23 14.05
C ARG A 243 -3.21 12.47 13.90
N ALA A 244 -2.39 11.43 14.16
CA ALA A 244 -0.95 11.52 14.02
C ALA A 244 -0.51 11.77 12.57
N LEU A 245 -1.16 11.11 11.60
CA LEU A 245 -0.91 11.31 10.18
C LEU A 245 -1.22 12.74 9.74
N LYS A 246 -2.39 13.28 10.12
CA LYS A 246 -2.76 14.67 9.82
C LYS A 246 -1.74 15.67 10.38
N ARG A 247 -1.23 15.42 11.60
CA ARG A 247 -0.17 16.25 12.21
C ARG A 247 1.12 16.22 11.38
N VAL A 248 1.59 15.05 10.97
CA VAL A 248 2.79 14.92 10.11
C VAL A 248 2.59 15.63 8.77
N LEU A 249 1.42 15.49 8.14
CA LEU A 249 1.13 16.19 6.88
C LEU A 249 1.14 17.70 7.06
N TRP A 250 0.60 18.22 8.17
CA TRP A 250 0.68 19.64 8.50
C TRP A 250 2.13 20.11 8.69
N GLU A 251 2.95 19.38 9.46
CA GLU A 251 4.37 19.71 9.63
C GLU A 251 5.14 19.72 8.30
N LEU A 252 4.89 18.74 7.43
CA LEU A 252 5.55 18.66 6.12
C LEU A 252 5.12 19.79 5.19
N ARG A 253 3.85 20.23 5.23
CA ARG A 253 3.39 21.41 4.45
C ARG A 253 4.10 22.69 4.88
N LEU A 254 4.32 22.87 6.19
CA LEU A 254 5.08 24.01 6.71
C LEU A 254 6.55 23.96 6.27
N ARG A 255 7.17 22.79 6.31
CA ARG A 255 8.58 22.61 5.92
C ARG A 255 8.80 22.73 4.41
N TYR A 256 7.83 22.31 3.60
CA TYR A 256 7.92 22.29 2.15
C TYR A 256 6.78 23.13 1.53
N PRO A 257 6.87 24.47 1.57
CA PRO A 257 5.83 25.34 1.03
C PRO A 257 5.67 25.15 -0.49
N GLY A 258 4.45 25.31 -1.01
CA GLY A 258 4.17 25.15 -2.44
C GLY A 258 4.06 23.70 -2.94
N ARG A 259 3.99 22.72 -2.02
CA ARG A 259 3.67 21.32 -2.32
C ARG A 259 2.25 21.03 -1.85
N SER A 260 1.47 20.35 -2.68
CA SER A 260 0.12 19.88 -2.37
C SER A 260 0.19 18.52 -1.69
N LEU A 261 0.40 18.52 -0.37
CA LEU A 261 0.24 17.34 0.46
C LEU A 261 -1.21 17.29 0.94
N LEU A 262 -1.99 16.31 0.52
CA LEU A 262 -3.44 16.27 0.71
C LEU A 262 -3.79 15.05 1.57
N TYR A 263 -4.66 15.24 2.56
CA TYR A 263 -5.20 14.13 3.35
C TYR A 263 -6.49 13.68 2.70
N ALA A 264 -6.61 12.39 2.40
CA ALA A 264 -7.83 11.79 1.91
C ALA A 264 -8.50 10.99 3.03
N ASP A 265 -9.63 11.52 3.51
CA ASP A 265 -10.45 10.86 4.52
C ASP A 265 -11.25 9.71 3.93
N VAL A 266 -10.88 8.50 4.33
CA VAL A 266 -11.61 7.25 4.02
C VAL A 266 -12.39 6.75 5.23
N TYR A 267 -12.06 7.22 6.44
CA TYR A 267 -12.67 6.78 7.69
C TYR A 267 -14.16 7.13 7.74
N HIS A 268 -14.49 8.42 7.63
CA HIS A 268 -15.87 8.88 7.83
C HIS A 268 -16.82 8.43 6.72
N PRO A 269 -16.42 8.40 5.44
CA PRO A 269 -17.27 7.81 4.39
C PRO A 269 -17.62 6.35 4.68
N ILE A 270 -16.65 5.50 5.05
CA ILE A 270 -16.92 4.08 5.38
C ILE A 270 -17.82 4.00 6.62
N TYR A 271 -17.50 4.72 7.70
CA TYR A 271 -18.29 4.71 8.92
C TYR A 271 -19.76 5.10 8.66
N ARG A 272 -20.01 6.17 7.88
CA ARG A 272 -21.38 6.57 7.51
C ARG A 272 -22.09 5.53 6.65
N ALA A 273 -21.37 4.88 5.73
CA ALA A 273 -21.92 3.79 4.93
C ALA A 273 -22.31 2.59 5.81
N VAL A 274 -21.54 2.29 6.85
CA VAL A 274 -21.87 1.22 7.81
C VAL A 274 -23.06 1.60 8.69
N ALA A 275 -23.08 2.82 9.24
CA ALA A 275 -24.15 3.29 10.12
C ALA A 275 -25.48 3.56 9.41
N SER A 276 -25.47 3.75 8.08
CA SER A 276 -26.67 4.05 7.30
C SER A 276 -26.61 3.46 5.88
N PRO A 277 -26.51 2.13 5.73
CA PRO A 277 -26.15 1.48 4.47
C PRO A 277 -27.12 1.79 3.32
N ALA A 278 -28.43 1.80 3.59
CA ALA A 278 -29.44 2.08 2.58
C ALA A 278 -29.27 3.47 1.94
N ARG A 279 -28.86 4.49 2.72
CA ARG A 279 -28.60 5.85 2.24
C ARG A 279 -27.47 5.91 1.21
N TYR A 280 -26.54 4.96 1.28
CA TYR A 280 -25.37 4.87 0.40
C TYR A 280 -25.48 3.73 -0.63
N GLY A 281 -26.65 3.10 -0.74
CA GLY A 281 -26.93 2.06 -1.74
C GLY A 281 -26.52 0.63 -1.33
N PHE A 282 -26.05 0.44 -0.09
CA PHE A 282 -25.70 -0.87 0.46
C PHE A 282 -26.91 -1.56 1.11
N GLY A 283 -26.82 -2.87 1.29
CA GLY A 283 -27.84 -3.72 1.89
C GLY A 283 -27.85 -3.69 3.42
N ASN A 284 -28.70 -4.52 4.03
CA ASN A 284 -28.94 -4.56 5.47
C ASN A 284 -27.88 -5.31 6.30
N LYS A 285 -26.76 -5.72 5.70
CA LYS A 285 -25.66 -6.44 6.37
C LYS A 285 -24.34 -5.68 6.21
N PRO A 286 -24.22 -4.43 6.70
CA PRO A 286 -23.05 -3.59 6.45
C PRO A 286 -21.74 -4.14 7.06
N LEU A 287 -21.84 -4.94 8.12
CA LEU A 287 -20.71 -5.55 8.83
C LEU A 287 -20.44 -7.02 8.46
N ALA A 288 -21.07 -7.53 7.40
CA ALA A 288 -20.83 -8.88 6.89
C ALA A 288 -19.92 -8.83 5.66
N ALA A 289 -19.03 -9.82 5.54
CA ALA A 289 -18.33 -10.08 4.29
C ALA A 289 -19.28 -10.69 3.24
N CYS A 290 -19.17 -10.25 1.98
CA CYS A 290 -19.89 -10.89 0.87
C CYS A 290 -19.39 -12.32 0.63
N CYS A 291 -18.07 -12.52 0.66
CA CYS A 291 -17.39 -13.78 0.42
C CYS A 291 -16.70 -14.26 1.69
N GLY A 292 -17.14 -15.38 2.25
CA GLY A 292 -16.62 -15.89 3.50
C GLY A 292 -17.43 -17.06 4.02
N GLY A 293 -17.30 -17.38 5.30
CA GLY A 293 -18.01 -18.51 5.90
C GLY A 293 -17.92 -18.53 7.42
N GLY A 294 -18.48 -19.58 8.02
CA GLY A 294 -18.57 -19.74 9.47
C GLY A 294 -19.93 -19.36 10.09
N GLY A 295 -20.89 -18.89 9.28
CA GLY A 295 -22.31 -18.76 9.69
C GLY A 295 -22.64 -17.65 10.70
N GLY A 296 -21.67 -16.83 11.10
CA GLY A 296 -21.85 -15.71 12.03
C GLY A 296 -22.27 -14.38 11.39
N PRO A 297 -22.56 -13.35 12.20
CA PRO A 297 -23.06 -12.04 11.73
C PRO A 297 -22.08 -11.32 10.79
N ASN A 298 -20.78 -11.59 10.91
CA ASN A 298 -19.72 -10.99 10.10
C ASN A 298 -19.38 -11.80 8.84
N ASN A 299 -19.92 -13.02 8.69
CA ASN A 299 -19.57 -13.97 7.62
C ASN A 299 -18.06 -14.17 7.43
N PHE A 300 -17.28 -14.21 8.52
CA PHE A 300 -15.83 -14.33 8.48
C PHE A 300 -15.34 -15.48 9.36
N ASN A 301 -14.49 -16.34 8.79
CA ASN A 301 -13.74 -17.38 9.51
C ASN A 301 -12.48 -17.73 8.70
N TYR A 302 -11.32 -17.79 9.35
CA TYR A 302 -10.06 -18.10 8.67
C TYR A 302 -10.02 -19.46 7.98
N THR A 303 -10.74 -20.44 8.51
CA THR A 303 -10.83 -21.79 7.91
C THR A 303 -11.80 -21.85 6.74
N ALA A 304 -12.60 -20.79 6.54
CA ALA A 304 -13.57 -20.62 5.45
C ALA A 304 -13.37 -19.27 4.75
N PHE A 305 -12.11 -18.83 4.64
CA PHE A 305 -11.76 -17.57 3.99
C PHE A 305 -12.14 -17.60 2.50
N CYS A 306 -12.42 -16.43 1.91
CA CYS A 306 -12.81 -16.33 0.51
C CYS A 306 -11.82 -17.03 -0.43
N GLY A 307 -12.32 -17.85 -1.35
CA GLY A 307 -11.51 -18.67 -2.26
C GLY A 307 -11.15 -20.05 -1.73
N THR A 308 -11.56 -20.39 -0.50
CA THR A 308 -11.52 -21.78 0.00
C THR A 308 -12.83 -22.52 -0.33
N PRO A 309 -12.83 -23.86 -0.42
CA PRO A 309 -14.05 -24.64 -0.66
C PRO A 309 -15.15 -24.47 0.41
N LYS A 310 -14.77 -23.99 1.61
CA LYS A 310 -15.68 -23.76 2.73
C LYS A 310 -16.32 -22.36 2.70
N SER A 311 -15.88 -21.49 1.80
CA SER A 311 -16.44 -20.15 1.65
C SER A 311 -17.68 -20.16 0.74
N THR A 312 -18.57 -19.22 1.00
CA THR A 312 -19.74 -18.90 0.18
C THR A 312 -19.60 -17.46 -0.29
N THR A 313 -20.26 -17.13 -1.40
CA THR A 313 -20.31 -15.76 -1.92
C THR A 313 -21.75 -15.27 -1.93
N CYS A 314 -21.95 -14.02 -1.55
CA CYS A 314 -23.24 -13.36 -1.60
C CYS A 314 -23.76 -13.24 -3.04
N ALA A 315 -25.08 -13.11 -3.20
CA ALA A 315 -25.70 -13.02 -4.52
C ALA A 315 -25.42 -11.68 -5.25
N ASP A 316 -25.35 -10.58 -4.51
CA ASP A 316 -25.10 -9.24 -5.06
C ASP A 316 -24.00 -8.50 -4.27
N PRO A 317 -22.74 -8.53 -4.76
CA PRO A 317 -21.62 -7.83 -4.12
C PRO A 317 -21.79 -6.31 -4.05
N SER A 318 -22.68 -5.70 -4.86
CA SER A 318 -22.93 -4.26 -4.80
C SER A 318 -23.68 -3.83 -3.54
N LYS A 319 -24.30 -4.78 -2.83
CA LYS A 319 -25.01 -4.55 -1.56
C LYS A 319 -24.13 -4.72 -0.32
N TYR A 320 -22.87 -5.06 -0.49
CA TYR A 320 -21.95 -5.31 0.62
C TYR A 320 -20.84 -4.27 0.66
N ILE A 321 -20.44 -3.87 1.86
CA ILE A 321 -19.29 -2.97 2.05
C ILE A 321 -17.99 -3.78 1.99
N SER A 322 -17.93 -4.89 2.72
CA SER A 322 -16.78 -5.79 2.74
C SER A 322 -16.93 -6.95 1.76
N TRP A 323 -15.88 -7.22 0.99
CA TRP A 323 -15.76 -8.37 0.12
C TRP A 323 -15.44 -9.63 0.92
N ASP A 324 -14.33 -9.67 1.64
CA ASP A 324 -13.82 -10.91 2.28
C ASP A 324 -13.59 -10.77 3.80
N GLY A 325 -14.08 -9.69 4.40
CA GLY A 325 -13.87 -9.34 5.80
C GLY A 325 -12.59 -8.56 6.08
N ILE A 326 -11.77 -8.31 5.06
CA ILE A 326 -10.56 -7.47 5.12
C ILE A 326 -10.62 -6.36 4.07
N HIS A 327 -11.12 -6.70 2.88
CA HIS A 327 -11.10 -5.80 1.74
C HIS A 327 -12.50 -5.32 1.41
N LEU A 328 -12.61 -4.12 0.86
CA LEU A 328 -13.87 -3.55 0.38
C LEU A 328 -14.33 -4.20 -0.94
N THR A 329 -15.64 -4.23 -1.18
CA THR A 329 -16.21 -4.59 -2.49
C THR A 329 -15.87 -3.53 -3.55
N GLU A 330 -16.06 -3.85 -4.84
CA GLU A 330 -15.89 -2.83 -5.89
C GLU A 330 -16.83 -1.64 -5.67
N ALA A 331 -18.09 -1.89 -5.27
CA ALA A 331 -19.07 -0.84 -5.00
C ALA A 331 -18.61 0.10 -3.87
N ALA A 332 -18.10 -0.47 -2.77
CA ALA A 332 -17.52 0.31 -1.68
C ALA A 332 -16.26 1.06 -2.10
N ASN A 333 -15.32 0.42 -2.80
CA ASN A 333 -14.13 1.09 -3.32
C ASN A 333 -14.48 2.27 -4.26
N ARG A 334 -15.52 2.13 -5.09
CA ARG A 334 -16.01 3.20 -5.97
C ARG A 334 -16.60 4.37 -5.18
N PHE A 335 -17.41 4.06 -4.17
CA PHE A 335 -17.96 5.07 -3.26
C PHE A 335 -16.85 5.85 -2.54
N ILE A 336 -15.81 5.15 -2.06
CA ILE A 336 -14.65 5.78 -1.41
C ILE A 336 -13.82 6.60 -2.40
N ALA A 337 -13.50 6.07 -3.57
CA ALA A 337 -12.77 6.81 -4.60
C ALA A 337 -13.46 8.13 -4.95
N ARG A 338 -14.79 8.13 -5.13
CA ARG A 338 -15.58 9.34 -5.37
C ARG A 338 -15.56 10.30 -4.19
N SER A 339 -15.66 9.77 -2.97
CA SER A 339 -15.61 10.58 -1.74
C SER A 339 -14.25 11.26 -1.56
N MET A 340 -13.15 10.52 -1.79
CA MET A 340 -11.78 11.03 -1.77
C MET A 340 -11.58 12.11 -2.82
N LEU A 341 -11.96 11.86 -4.08
CA LEU A 341 -11.82 12.84 -5.16
C LEU A 341 -12.62 14.11 -4.87
N ARG A 342 -13.84 14.00 -4.36
CA ARG A 342 -14.64 15.17 -3.94
C ARG A 342 -13.97 15.93 -2.80
N GLY A 343 -13.53 15.25 -1.75
CA GLY A 343 -12.89 15.92 -0.59
C GLY A 343 -11.55 16.57 -0.93
N VAL A 344 -10.81 16.00 -1.89
CA VAL A 344 -9.51 16.52 -2.34
C VAL A 344 -9.68 17.67 -3.36
N LEU A 345 -10.67 17.60 -4.25
CA LEU A 345 -10.93 18.62 -5.28
C LEU A 345 -11.82 19.78 -4.77
N LEU A 346 -12.64 19.54 -3.75
CA LEU A 346 -13.46 20.54 -3.08
C LEU A 346 -13.01 20.56 -1.60
N PRO A 347 -11.92 21.26 -1.26
CA PRO A 347 -11.54 21.43 0.13
C PRO A 347 -12.69 22.15 0.84
N VAL A 348 -13.52 21.39 1.54
CA VAL A 348 -14.43 21.94 2.52
C VAL A 348 -13.53 22.59 3.56
N ALA A 349 -13.78 23.86 3.87
CA ALA A 349 -13.04 24.56 4.91
C ALA A 349 -13.12 23.72 6.21
N GLU A 350 -12.02 23.09 6.60
CA GLU A 350 -11.92 22.45 7.91
C GLU A 350 -12.15 23.57 8.95
N PRO A 351 -13.09 23.38 9.90
CA PRO A 351 -13.14 24.25 11.08
C PRO A 351 -11.74 24.27 11.68
N GLY A 352 -11.22 25.48 11.90
CA GLY A 352 -9.84 25.69 12.30
C GLY A 352 -9.42 24.70 13.39
N PHE A 353 -8.25 24.09 13.20
CA PHE A 353 -7.51 23.40 14.25
C PHE A 353 -7.32 24.39 15.42
N GLN A 354 -8.32 24.51 16.29
CA GLN A 354 -8.11 25.11 17.60
C GLN A 354 -7.27 24.10 18.37
N GLN A 355 -6.03 24.52 18.63
CA GLN A 355 -5.17 23.93 19.65
C GLN A 355 -6.01 23.70 20.91
N GLN A 356 -6.29 22.45 21.21
CA GLN A 356 -6.46 22.04 22.60
C GLN A 356 -5.11 21.44 23.00
N ALA A 357 -4.44 22.20 23.87
CA ALA A 357 -3.15 21.91 24.48
C ALA A 357 -3.18 20.61 25.28
#